data_AF-J2X877-F1
#
_entry.id   AF-J2X877-F1
#
_cell.length_a   1.000
_cell.length_b   1.000
_cell.length_c   1.000
_cell.angle_alpha   90.00
_cell.angle_beta   90.00
_cell.angle_gamma   90.00
#
_symmetry.space_group_name_H-M   'P 1'
#
loop_
_entity.id
_entity.type
_entity.pdbx_description
1 polymer ?
#
loop_
_entity_poly.entity_id
_entity_poly.type
_entity_poly.pdbx_seq_one_letter_code
_entity_poly.pdbx_strand_id
1 'polypeptide(L)'
;MKLILAMLLMFSGYAFAGCGNIDDHDQRAYCYTRESGGSCGNIDDHDLRERCNAENGNGSCGNIADHDQRTYCNARKSGGSCGNIDNHDLRERCNAENGNGSCGNISDHDQRTYCEAMKGNGSCGNISDHDLRTRCDANKR
;
A
#
# COMPACT_ATOMS: atom_id res chain seq x y z
N MET A 1 45.16 5.65 -16.18
CA MET A 1 43.97 6.43 -15.78
C MET A 1 42.72 6.09 -16.61
N LYS A 2 42.44 4.80 -16.87
CA LYS A 2 41.20 4.36 -17.55
C LYS A 2 40.31 3.46 -16.68
N LEU A 3 40.88 2.93 -15.58
CA LEU A 3 40.19 2.02 -14.65
C LEU A 3 39.28 2.74 -13.65
N ILE A 4 39.51 4.03 -13.39
CA ILE A 4 38.71 4.80 -12.41
C ILE A 4 37.34 5.20 -12.98
N LEU A 5 37.23 5.42 -14.31
CA LEU A 5 35.93 5.73 -14.93
C LEU A 5 34.99 4.51 -14.98
N ALA A 6 35.52 3.29 -15.04
CA ALA A 6 34.70 2.07 -15.10
C ALA A 6 34.02 1.73 -13.75
N MET A 7 34.63 2.12 -12.62
CA MET A 7 34.04 1.89 -11.28
C MET A 7 32.90 2.86 -10.95
N LEU A 8 32.91 4.08 -11.50
CA LEU A 8 31.86 5.08 -11.28
C LEU A 8 30.55 4.78 -12.05
N LEU A 9 30.62 3.96 -13.10
CA LEU A 9 29.46 3.51 -13.86
C LEU A 9 28.72 2.32 -13.22
N MET A 10 29.27 1.71 -12.17
CA MET A 10 28.60 0.63 -11.40
C MET A 10 27.64 1.15 -10.32
N PHE A 11 27.56 2.47 -10.13
CA PHE A 11 26.68 3.12 -9.13
C PHE A 11 25.48 3.85 -9.74
N SER A 12 25.35 3.89 -11.06
CA SER A 12 24.29 4.63 -11.76
C SER A 12 23.26 3.68 -12.34
N GLY A 13 22.35 3.20 -11.49
CA GLY A 13 21.26 2.34 -11.98
C GLY A 13 20.32 1.73 -10.96
N TYR A 14 20.44 2.05 -9.67
CA TYR A 14 19.33 1.78 -8.76
C TYR A 14 18.26 2.82 -9.06
N ALA A 15 17.42 2.55 -10.07
CA ALA A 15 16.08 3.13 -10.10
C ALA A 15 15.45 2.68 -8.78
N PHE A 16 15.56 3.53 -7.77
CA PHE A 16 15.00 3.29 -6.46
C PHE A 16 13.49 3.20 -6.71
N ALA A 17 12.93 2.00 -6.67
CA ALA A 17 11.49 1.74 -6.60
C ALA A 17 10.92 2.30 -5.26
N GLY A 18 11.04 3.61 -5.08
CA GLY A 18 10.40 4.35 -4.00
C GLY A 18 9.10 4.96 -4.49
N CYS A 19 8.35 5.54 -3.57
CA CYS A 19 7.05 6.14 -3.81
C CYS A 19 7.01 7.18 -4.96
N GLY A 20 8.17 7.74 -5.35
CA GLY A 20 8.29 8.73 -6.42
C GLY A 20 7.90 8.27 -7.83
N ASN A 21 7.76 6.96 -8.07
CA ASN A 21 7.28 6.42 -9.35
C ASN A 21 5.79 6.06 -9.35
N ILE A 22 5.04 6.44 -8.30
CA ILE A 22 3.58 6.33 -8.31
C ILE A 22 3.06 7.57 -9.05
N ASP A 23 2.27 7.39 -10.09
CA ASP A 23 1.69 8.45 -10.92
C ASP A 23 0.58 9.18 -10.13
N ASP A 24 -0.31 8.43 -9.50
CA ASP A 24 -1.36 8.96 -8.62
C ASP A 24 -0.75 9.78 -7.45
N HIS A 25 -1.10 11.07 -7.41
CA HIS A 25 -0.58 12.01 -6.43
C HIS A 25 -0.88 11.61 -4.98
N ASP A 26 -2.10 11.18 -4.73
CA ASP A 26 -2.61 10.87 -3.40
C ASP A 26 -2.02 9.55 -2.90
N GLN A 27 -1.91 8.55 -3.77
CA GLN A 27 -1.23 7.30 -3.47
C GLN A 27 0.28 7.50 -3.26
N ARG A 28 0.91 8.40 -4.03
CA ARG A 28 2.32 8.78 -3.84
C ARG A 28 2.53 9.45 -2.49
N ALA A 29 1.70 10.43 -2.13
CA ALA A 29 1.76 11.12 -0.85
C ALA A 29 1.51 10.16 0.33
N TYR A 30 0.53 9.27 0.19
CA TYR A 30 0.25 8.21 1.16
C TYR A 30 1.46 7.28 1.35
N CYS A 31 2.08 6.83 0.25
CA CYS A 31 3.26 5.98 0.28
C CYS A 31 4.44 6.68 0.99
N TYR A 32 4.74 7.94 0.64
CA TYR A 32 5.81 8.69 1.31
C TYR A 32 5.58 8.83 2.82
N THR A 33 4.33 9.08 3.22
CA THR A 33 3.99 9.19 4.64
C THR A 33 4.28 7.88 5.39
N ARG A 34 4.10 6.72 4.75
CA ARG A 34 4.46 5.42 5.31
C ARG A 34 5.97 5.15 5.35
N GLU A 35 6.72 5.54 4.32
CA GLU A 35 8.17 5.30 4.26
C GLU A 35 8.97 6.19 5.23
N SER A 36 8.72 7.50 5.23
CA SER A 36 9.58 8.45 5.95
C SER A 36 8.99 8.99 7.26
N GLY A 37 7.72 8.68 7.54
CA GLY A 37 6.93 9.44 8.51
C GLY A 37 6.65 10.86 7.97
N GLY A 38 5.46 11.38 8.24
CA GLY A 38 5.06 12.68 7.71
C GLY A 38 3.61 13.03 8.00
N SER A 39 3.16 14.16 7.43
CA SER A 39 1.76 14.58 7.49
C SER A 39 0.99 14.06 6.29
N CYS A 40 -0.22 13.56 6.52
CA CYS A 40 -1.17 13.17 5.48
C CYS A 40 -1.83 14.38 4.78
N GLY A 41 -1.44 15.61 5.12
CA GLY A 41 -2.04 16.85 4.60
C GLY A 41 -1.84 17.09 3.10
N ASN A 42 -0.92 16.37 2.46
CA ASN A 42 -0.71 16.42 1.00
C ASN A 42 -1.59 15.42 0.22
N ILE A 43 -2.49 14.71 0.89
CA ILE A 43 -3.45 13.82 0.24
C ILE A 43 -4.74 14.60 0.02
N ASP A 44 -5.15 14.77 -1.23
CA ASP A 44 -6.35 15.51 -1.61
C ASP A 44 -7.61 14.68 -1.36
N ASP A 45 -7.60 13.40 -1.73
CA ASP A 45 -8.65 12.43 -1.43
C ASP A 45 -8.91 12.35 0.08
N HIS A 46 -10.13 12.74 0.45
CA HIS A 46 -10.54 12.87 1.84
C HIS A 46 -10.44 11.53 2.58
N ASP A 47 -10.92 10.44 1.98
CA ASP A 47 -11.02 9.14 2.65
C ASP A 47 -9.63 8.49 2.79
N LEU A 48 -8.76 8.66 1.79
CA LEU A 48 -7.37 8.26 1.86
C LEU A 48 -6.61 9.07 2.92
N ARG A 49 -6.85 10.38 3.00
CA ARG A 49 -6.25 11.24 4.03
C ARG A 49 -6.67 10.83 5.43
N GLU A 50 -7.95 10.57 5.65
CA GLU A 50 -8.43 10.11 6.96
C GLU A 50 -7.91 8.73 7.31
N ARG A 51 -7.81 7.81 6.33
CA ARG A 51 -7.15 6.51 6.51
C ARG A 51 -5.69 6.68 6.91
N CYS A 52 -4.94 7.52 6.19
CA CYS A 52 -3.55 7.84 6.50
C CYS A 52 -3.39 8.38 7.92
N ASN A 53 -4.23 9.35 8.32
CA ASN A 53 -4.21 9.93 9.66
C ASN A 53 -4.48 8.88 10.74
N ALA A 54 -5.44 7.99 10.50
CA ALA A 54 -5.78 6.91 11.41
C ALA A 54 -4.64 5.89 11.58
N GLU A 55 -3.95 5.54 10.49
CA GLU A 55 -2.81 4.62 10.50
C GLU A 55 -1.56 5.23 11.13
N ASN A 56 -1.35 6.55 10.99
CA ASN A 56 -0.21 7.26 11.59
C ASN A 56 -0.46 7.68 13.06
N GLY A 57 -1.51 7.16 13.70
CA GLY A 57 -1.82 7.38 15.12
C GLY A 57 -2.46 8.73 15.48
N ASN A 58 -2.65 9.63 14.50
CA ASN A 58 -3.18 10.98 14.72
C ASN A 58 -4.71 11.08 14.52
N GLY A 59 -5.38 10.01 14.09
CA GLY A 59 -6.80 10.04 13.71
C GLY A 59 -7.63 8.82 14.08
N SER A 60 -8.93 8.93 13.79
CA SER A 60 -9.92 7.85 13.84
C SER A 60 -10.39 7.53 12.42
N CYS A 61 -10.73 6.27 12.16
CA CYS A 61 -11.35 5.88 10.89
C CYS A 61 -12.77 6.43 10.72
N GLY A 62 -13.37 7.03 11.77
CA GLY A 62 -14.76 7.49 11.78
C GLY A 62 -15.11 8.57 10.76
N ASN A 63 -14.13 9.35 10.29
CA ASN A 63 -14.35 10.41 9.31
C ASN A 63 -14.30 9.91 7.86
N ILE A 64 -13.83 8.69 7.60
CA ILE A 64 -13.84 8.09 6.25
C ILE A 64 -15.30 7.96 5.83
N ALA A 65 -15.69 8.58 4.72
CA ALA A 65 -17.06 8.60 4.23
C ALA A 65 -17.46 7.23 3.67
N ASP A 66 -16.59 6.62 2.85
CA ASP A 66 -16.76 5.29 2.31
C ASP A 66 -16.85 4.23 3.42
N HIS A 67 -17.97 3.50 3.44
CA HIS A 67 -18.28 2.52 4.47
C HIS A 67 -17.29 1.37 4.52
N ASP A 68 -16.87 0.88 3.36
CA ASP A 68 -16.00 -0.27 3.21
C ASP A 68 -14.58 0.09 3.63
N GLN A 69 -14.08 1.25 3.21
CA GLN A 69 -12.79 1.79 3.64
C GLN A 69 -12.77 2.11 5.14
N ARG A 70 -13.86 2.65 5.69
CA ARG A 70 -14.00 2.91 7.13
C ARG A 70 -13.94 1.61 7.92
N THR A 71 -14.67 0.59 7.49
CA THR A 71 -14.69 -0.73 8.13
C THR A 71 -13.33 -1.39 8.04
N TYR A 72 -12.69 -1.36 6.88
CA TYR A 72 -11.33 -1.86 6.67
C TYR A 72 -10.31 -1.18 7.59
N CYS A 73 -10.33 0.15 7.67
CA CYS A 73 -9.46 0.92 8.55
C CYS A 73 -9.67 0.53 10.03
N ASN A 74 -10.92 0.44 10.49
CA ASN A 74 -11.24 0.02 11.84
C ASN A 74 -10.73 -1.41 12.12
N ALA A 75 -10.98 -2.35 11.19
CA ALA A 75 -10.54 -3.73 11.32
C ALA A 75 -9.02 -3.84 11.46
N ARG A 76 -8.25 -3.06 10.70
CA ARG A 76 -6.78 -3.02 10.82
C ARG A 76 -6.28 -2.39 12.12
N LYS A 77 -6.96 -1.35 12.61
CA LYS A 77 -6.51 -0.60 13.79
C LYS A 77 -6.85 -1.30 15.11
N SER A 78 -8.02 -1.92 15.22
CA SER A 78 -8.53 -2.51 16.47
C SER A 78 -8.71 -4.03 16.43
N GLY A 79 -8.33 -4.69 15.33
CA GLY A 79 -8.57 -6.14 15.15
C GLY A 79 -10.05 -6.48 14.98
N GLY A 80 -10.85 -5.52 14.52
CA GLY A 80 -12.29 -5.69 14.28
C GLY A 80 -12.62 -6.64 13.12
N SER A 81 -13.89 -6.97 12.98
CA SER A 81 -14.39 -7.85 11.91
C SER A 81 -14.38 -7.17 10.54
N CYS A 82 -13.93 -7.90 9.52
CA CYS A 82 -14.02 -7.49 8.12
C CYS A 82 -15.39 -7.84 7.49
N GLY A 83 -16.29 -8.52 8.22
CA GLY A 83 -17.53 -9.07 7.67
C GLY A 83 -18.54 -8.03 7.16
N ASN A 84 -18.44 -6.78 7.62
CA ASN A 84 -19.30 -5.68 7.17
C ASN A 84 -18.76 -4.96 5.93
N ILE A 85 -17.65 -5.41 5.33
CA ILE A 85 -17.17 -4.84 4.07
C ILE A 85 -17.99 -5.45 2.93
N ASP A 86 -18.69 -4.64 2.16
CA ASP A 86 -19.54 -5.09 1.05
C ASP A 86 -18.69 -5.52 -0.15
N ASN A 87 -17.65 -4.73 -0.47
CA ASN A 87 -16.67 -5.06 -1.50
C ASN A 87 -15.95 -6.36 -1.18
N HIS A 88 -16.21 -7.38 -2.00
CA HIS A 88 -15.68 -8.73 -1.83
C HIS A 88 -14.14 -8.76 -1.74
N ASP A 89 -13.44 -8.13 -2.68
CA ASP A 89 -11.99 -8.19 -2.74
C ASP A 89 -11.33 -7.42 -1.59
N LEU A 90 -11.92 -6.30 -1.18
CA LEU A 90 -11.48 -5.59 0.02
C LEU A 90 -11.70 -6.42 1.29
N ARG A 91 -12.84 -7.12 1.39
CA ARG A 91 -13.16 -8.00 2.53
C ARG A 91 -12.17 -9.16 2.63
N GLU A 92 -11.88 -9.83 1.51
CA GLU A 92 -10.92 -10.93 1.48
C GLU A 92 -9.50 -10.44 1.81
N ARG A 93 -9.09 -9.27 1.29
CA ARG A 93 -7.82 -8.64 1.67
C ARG A 93 -7.76 -8.35 3.16
N CYS A 94 -8.81 -7.77 3.73
CA CYS A 94 -8.93 -7.52 5.16
C CYS A 94 -8.79 -8.79 6.00
N ASN A 95 -9.52 -9.85 5.63
CA ASN A 95 -9.45 -11.15 6.31
C ASN A 95 -8.04 -11.75 6.24
N ALA A 96 -7.39 -11.65 5.08
CA ALA A 96 -6.04 -12.15 4.87
C ALA A 96 -4.99 -11.39 5.70
N GLU A 97 -5.11 -10.07 5.83
CA GLU A 97 -4.24 -9.21 6.63
C GLU A 97 -4.46 -9.39 8.14
N ASN A 98 -5.70 -9.62 8.59
CA ASN A 98 -6.03 -9.89 9.99
C ASN A 98 -5.76 -11.35 10.42
N GLY A 99 -5.18 -12.18 9.55
CA GLY A 99 -4.80 -13.56 9.86
C GLY A 99 -5.94 -14.60 9.80
N ASN A 100 -7.15 -14.19 9.40
CA ASN A 100 -8.34 -15.04 9.33
C ASN A 100 -8.61 -15.63 7.93
N GLY A 101 -7.72 -15.39 6.95
CA GLY A 101 -7.93 -15.85 5.57
C GLY A 101 -6.66 -15.90 4.70
N SER A 102 -6.85 -16.27 3.43
CA SER A 102 -5.82 -16.27 2.38
C SER A 102 -6.14 -15.20 1.34
N CYS A 103 -5.15 -14.76 0.55
CA CYS A 103 -5.41 -13.82 -0.54
C CYS A 103 -6.02 -14.51 -1.78
N GLY A 104 -6.12 -15.85 -1.78
CA GLY A 104 -6.55 -16.65 -2.94
C GLY A 104 -7.98 -16.36 -3.42
N ASN A 105 -8.85 -15.90 -2.51
CA ASN A 105 -10.23 -15.56 -2.82
C ASN A 105 -10.39 -14.17 -3.46
N ILE A 106 -9.35 -13.33 -3.46
CA ILE A 106 -9.40 -12.02 -4.12
C ILE A 106 -9.51 -12.25 -5.64
N SER A 107 -10.58 -11.71 -6.23
CA SER A 107 -10.90 -11.90 -7.65
C SER A 107 -9.99 -11.05 -8.54
N ASP A 108 -9.79 -9.79 -8.15
CA ASP A 108 -8.84 -8.89 -8.81
C ASP A 108 -7.40 -9.44 -8.72
N HIS A 109 -6.77 -9.64 -9.88
CA HIS A 109 -5.46 -10.26 -9.97
C HIS A 109 -4.35 -9.42 -9.32
N ASP A 110 -4.41 -8.11 -9.51
CA ASP A 110 -3.40 -7.16 -9.03
C ASP A 110 -3.49 -7.01 -7.52
N GLN A 111 -4.70 -6.90 -6.97
CA GLN A 111 -4.95 -6.89 -5.53
C GLN A 111 -4.58 -8.21 -4.85
N ARG A 112 -4.85 -9.35 -5.50
CA ARG A 112 -4.44 -10.67 -5.00
C ARG A 112 -2.92 -10.77 -4.92
N THR A 113 -2.25 -10.39 -6.01
CA THR A 113 -0.78 -10.42 -6.09
C THR A 113 -0.16 -9.49 -5.05
N TYR A 114 -0.69 -8.28 -4.91
CA TYR A 114 -0.31 -7.34 -3.86
C TYR A 114 -0.44 -7.97 -2.47
N CYS A 115 -1.58 -8.59 -2.16
CA CYS A 115 -1.84 -9.22 -0.87
C CYS A 115 -0.84 -10.37 -0.57
N GLU A 116 -0.61 -11.28 -1.53
CA GLU A 116 0.37 -12.38 -1.35
C GLU A 116 1.80 -11.85 -1.19
N ALA A 117 2.14 -10.79 -1.92
CA ALA A 117 3.45 -10.16 -1.83
C ALA A 117 3.68 -9.54 -0.44
N MET A 118 2.67 -8.88 0.13
CA MET A 118 2.71 -8.31 1.49
C MET A 118 2.76 -9.38 2.59
N LYS A 119 2.20 -10.57 2.35
CA LYS A 119 2.31 -11.72 3.28
C LYS A 119 3.63 -12.49 3.17
N GLY A 120 4.51 -12.11 2.24
CA GLY A 120 5.81 -12.77 2.03
C GLY A 120 5.78 -13.97 1.09
N ASN A 121 4.63 -14.29 0.49
CA ASN A 121 4.44 -15.45 -0.39
C ASN A 121 4.63 -15.15 -1.89
N GLY A 122 4.95 -13.90 -2.25
CA GLY A 122 4.99 -13.47 -3.65
C GLY A 122 5.88 -12.26 -3.95
N SER A 123 5.96 -11.93 -5.25
CA SER A 123 6.65 -10.75 -5.80
C SER A 123 5.64 -9.75 -6.35
N CYS A 124 5.99 -8.46 -6.31
CA CYS A 124 5.20 -7.38 -6.89
C CYS A 124 5.24 -7.35 -8.43
N GLY A 125 6.17 -8.09 -9.05
CA GLY A 125 6.42 -8.03 -10.50
C GLY A 125 5.26 -8.47 -11.40
N ASN A 126 4.29 -9.23 -10.88
CA ASN A 126 3.11 -9.68 -11.64
C ASN A 126 1.92 -8.70 -11.57
N ILE A 127 2.06 -7.60 -10.82
CA ILE A 127 1.03 -6.56 -10.76
C ILE A 127 1.08 -5.75 -12.07
N SER A 128 -0.05 -5.70 -12.76
CA SER A 128 -0.19 -5.00 -14.04
C SER A 128 -0.34 -3.49 -13.84
N ASP A 129 -1.12 -3.08 -12.84
CA ASP A 129 -1.26 -1.70 -12.40
C ASP A 129 0.09 -1.12 -11.93
N HIS A 130 0.52 -0.04 -12.58
CA HIS A 130 1.84 0.53 -12.35
C HIS A 130 1.99 1.09 -10.92
N ASP A 131 1.00 1.83 -10.47
CA ASP A 131 1.01 2.51 -9.17
C ASP A 131 0.96 1.50 -8.03
N LEU A 132 0.11 0.47 -8.15
CA LEU A 132 0.01 -0.61 -7.19
C LEU A 132 1.30 -1.43 -7.15
N ARG A 133 1.93 -1.69 -8.31
CA ARG A 133 3.23 -2.39 -8.36
C ARG A 133 4.29 -1.57 -7.64
N THR A 134 4.42 -0.29 -7.96
CA THR A 134 5.39 0.61 -7.31
C THR A 134 5.13 0.70 -5.81
N ARG A 135 3.87 0.80 -5.39
CA ARG A 135 3.50 0.81 -3.97
C ARG A 135 3.85 -0.50 -3.27
N CYS A 136 3.65 -1.64 -3.94
CA CYS A 136 4.04 -2.95 -3.42
C CYS A 136 5.55 -3.03 -3.19
N ASP A 137 6.34 -2.61 -4.17
CA ASP A 137 7.80 -2.63 -4.08
C ASP A 137 8.32 -1.71 -2.97
N ALA A 138 7.69 -0.54 -2.78
CA ALA A 138 7.99 0.37 -1.68
C ALA A 138 7.67 -0.25 -0.31
N ASN A 139 6.49 -0.87 -0.17
CA ASN A 139 6.04 -1.44 1.10
C ASN A 139 6.78 -2.72 1.54
N LYS A 140 7.51 -3.38 0.64
CA LYS A 140 8.28 -4.60 0.95
C LYS A 140 9.73 -4.33 1.41
N ARG A 141 10.16 -3.06 1.44
CA ARG A 141 11.49 -2.67 1.91
C ARG A 141 11.58 -2.66 3.42
#